data_AF-A0A357IEK4-F1
#
_entry.id   AF-A0A357IEK4-F1
#
_cell.length_a   1.000
_cell.length_b   1.000
_cell.length_c   1.000
_cell.angle_alpha   90.00
_cell.angle_beta   90.00
_cell.angle_gamma   90.00
#
_symmetry.space_group_name_H-M   'P 1'
#
loop_
_entity.id
_entity.type
_entity.pdbx_description
1 polymer ?
#
loop_
_entity_poly.entity_id
_entity_poly.type
_entity_poly.pdbx_seq_one_letter_code
_entity_poly.pdbx_strand_id
1 'polypeptide(L)'
;WKLSPMDLQSRVRWEQYTKAKEDTFARTNIPEAPWYIVEGNDKKRARLNIIHHLLDKVPYTDVDRESADLPNRVFNPEYERSVLPQELYVPKRY
;
A
#
# COMPACT_ATOMS: atom_id res chain seq x y z
N TRP A 1 -5.68 -16.95 5.40
CA TRP A 1 -5.60 -16.52 4.00
C TRP A 1 -4.27 -15.84 3.65
N LYS A 2 -3.71 -14.94 4.49
CA LYS A 2 -2.35 -14.40 4.27
C LYS A 2 -1.21 -15.21 4.90
N LEU A 3 -1.51 -15.96 5.97
CA LEU A 3 -0.53 -16.79 6.66
C LEU A 3 -0.47 -18.17 6.00
N SER A 4 0.74 -18.64 5.74
CA SER A 4 1.06 -19.93 5.12
C SER A 4 2.06 -20.72 5.98
N PRO A 5 2.15 -22.06 5.81
CA PRO A 5 3.17 -22.86 6.48
C PRO A 5 4.61 -22.39 6.19
N MET A 6 4.83 -21.76 5.03
CA MET A 6 6.14 -21.24 4.64
C MET A 6 6.58 -20.05 5.51
N ASP A 7 5.66 -19.28 6.09
CA ASP A 7 6.00 -18.13 6.96
C ASP A 7 6.70 -18.56 8.26
N LEU A 8 6.43 -19.78 8.73
CA LEU A 8 7.15 -20.35 9.88
C LEU A 8 8.54 -20.81 9.47
N GLN A 9 8.66 -21.44 8.29
CA GLN A 9 9.95 -21.87 7.75
C GLN A 9 10.85 -20.69 7.41
N SER A 10 10.29 -19.58 6.93
CA SER A 10 11.06 -18.38 6.60
C SER A 10 11.70 -17.74 7.82
N ARG A 11 11.05 -17.82 8.99
CA ARG A 11 11.66 -17.42 10.26
C ARG A 11 12.87 -18.27 10.64
N VAL A 12 12.78 -19.59 10.49
CA VAL A 12 13.91 -20.50 10.78
C VAL A 12 15.07 -20.27 9.81
N ARG A 13 14.78 -19.91 8.56
CA ARG A 13 15.77 -19.70 7.49
C ARG A 13 16.22 -18.25 7.34
N TRP A 14 16.07 -17.42 8.37
CA TRP A 14 16.39 -15.98 8.32
C TRP A 14 17.78 -15.68 7.71
N GLU A 15 18.81 -16.39 8.16
CA GLU A 15 20.18 -16.19 7.67
C GLU A 15 20.34 -16.60 6.20
N GLN A 16 19.68 -17.68 5.78
CA GLN A 16 19.71 -18.14 4.39
C GLN A 16 19.05 -17.12 3.45
N TYR A 17 17.92 -16.52 3.87
CA TYR A 17 17.29 -15.43 3.13
C TYR A 17 18.17 -14.17 3.10
N THR A 18 18.86 -13.87 4.20
CA THR A 18 19.78 -12.72 4.27
C THR A 18 20.93 -12.88 3.28
N LYS A 19 21.57 -14.05 3.26
CA LYS A 19 22.64 -14.37 2.30
C LYS A 19 22.15 -14.30 0.85
N ALA A 20 20.99 -14.91 0.56
CA ALA A 20 20.42 -14.88 -0.78
C ALA A 20 20.10 -13.44 -1.25
N LYS A 21 19.60 -12.58 -0.36
CA LYS A 21 19.37 -11.14 -0.63
C LYS A 21 20.69 -10.43 -0.97
N GLU A 22 21.74 -10.64 -0.19
CA GLU A 22 23.05 -10.03 -0.43
C GLU A 22 23.66 -10.48 -1.77
N ASP A 23 23.62 -11.79 -2.06
CA ASP A 23 24.08 -12.34 -3.34
C ASP A 23 23.29 -11.77 -4.52
N THR A 24 21.97 -11.57 -4.36
CA THR A 24 21.11 -10.95 -5.38
C THR A 24 21.55 -9.53 -5.68
N PHE A 25 21.75 -8.70 -4.64
CA PHE A 25 22.19 -7.32 -4.81
C PHE A 25 23.58 -7.23 -5.44
N ALA A 26 24.52 -8.06 -5.00
CA ALA A 26 25.87 -8.08 -5.55
C ALA A 26 25.91 -8.41 -7.05
N ARG A 27 24.98 -9.24 -7.53
CA ARG A 27 24.97 -9.72 -8.92
C ARG A 27 24.07 -8.92 -9.86
N THR A 28 23.04 -8.27 -9.34
CA THR A 28 21.97 -7.68 -10.17
C THR A 28 21.77 -6.18 -9.99
N ASN A 29 22.46 -5.55 -9.05
CA ASN A 29 22.43 -4.10 -8.89
C ASN A 29 23.35 -3.43 -9.94
N ILE A 30 22.76 -3.02 -11.07
CA ILE A 30 23.46 -2.38 -12.19
C ILE A 30 22.99 -0.94 -12.39
N PRO A 31 23.78 -0.05 -13.01
CA PRO A 31 23.43 1.36 -13.19
C PRO A 31 22.09 1.60 -13.90
N GLU A 32 21.73 0.74 -14.85
CA GLU A 32 20.49 0.84 -15.63
C GLU A 32 19.26 0.33 -14.86
N ALA A 33 19.47 -0.49 -13.83
CA ALA A 33 18.41 -1.10 -13.02
C ALA A 33 18.87 -1.25 -11.55
N PRO A 34 19.02 -0.12 -10.82
CA PRO A 34 19.51 -0.15 -9.46
C PRO A 34 18.46 -0.70 -8.47
N TRP A 35 18.93 -1.44 -7.47
CA TRP A 35 18.16 -1.82 -6.30
C TRP A 35 18.16 -0.70 -5.26
N TYR A 36 16.99 -0.40 -4.71
CA TYR A 36 16.83 0.56 -3.61
C TYR A 36 16.29 -0.14 -2.35
N ILE A 37 16.94 0.08 -1.22
CA ILE A 37 16.54 -0.50 0.08
C ILE A 37 15.60 0.47 0.80
N VAL A 38 14.46 -0.04 1.29
CA VAL A 38 13.50 0.73 2.07
C VAL A 38 13.23 0.03 3.40
N GLU A 39 13.37 0.77 4.50
CA GLU A 39 13.10 0.26 5.85
C GLU A 39 11.59 0.08 6.08
N GLY A 40 11.17 -1.17 6.34
CA GLY A 40 9.76 -1.55 6.42
C GLY A 40 9.13 -1.61 7.80
N ASN A 41 9.87 -1.32 8.88
CA ASN A 41 9.37 -1.44 10.25
C ASN A 41 8.19 -0.49 10.52
N ASP A 42 8.28 0.77 10.07
CA ASP A 42 7.14 1.69 9.98
C ASP A 42 6.52 1.63 8.58
N LYS A 43 5.42 0.89 8.47
CA LYS A 43 4.72 0.69 7.19
C LYS A 43 4.19 1.98 6.57
N LYS A 44 3.83 2.99 7.35
CA LYS A 44 3.31 4.26 6.81
C LYS A 44 4.45 5.07 6.20
N ARG A 45 5.56 5.21 6.93
CA ARG A 45 6.75 5.91 6.44
C ARG A 45 7.36 5.21 5.22
N ALA A 46 7.46 3.88 5.25
CA ALA A 46 7.97 3.10 4.12
C ALA A 46 7.19 3.39 2.82
N ARG A 47 5.85 3.46 2.89
CA ARG A 47 5.00 3.77 1.74
C ARG A 47 5.22 5.18 1.21
N LEU A 48 5.30 6.17 2.09
CA LEU A 48 5.56 7.56 1.69
C LEU A 48 6.92 7.70 1.02
N ASN A 49 7.96 7.06 1.56
CA ASN A 49 9.30 7.07 0.98
C ASN A 49 9.34 6.41 -0.40
N ILE A 50 8.66 5.28 -0.59
CA ILE A 50 8.57 4.61 -1.90
C ILE A 50 7.87 5.51 -2.93
N ILE A 51 6.71 6.07 -2.57
CA ILE A 51 5.95 6.95 -3.46
C ILE A 51 6.81 8.16 -3.86
N HIS A 52 7.43 8.82 -2.88
CA HIS A 52 8.27 9.98 -3.13
C HIS A 52 9.47 9.65 -4.02
N HIS A 53 10.19 8.55 -3.73
CA HIS A 53 11.34 8.12 -4.52
C HIS A 53 10.94 7.80 -5.96
N LEU A 54 9.81 7.12 -6.18
CA LEU A 54 9.33 6.81 -7.52
C LEU A 54 9.00 8.07 -8.33
N LEU A 55 8.33 9.05 -7.71
CA LEU A 55 7.97 10.32 -8.33
C LEU A 55 9.20 11.16 -8.69
N ASP A 56 10.29 11.07 -7.92
CA ASP A 56 11.56 11.75 -8.22
C ASP A 56 12.29 11.15 -9.44
N LYS A 57 12.02 9.89 -9.78
CA LYS A 57 12.66 9.20 -10.93
C LYS A 57 11.94 9.38 -12.25
N VAL A 58 10.65 9.67 -12.22
CA VAL A 58 9.82 9.78 -13.42
C VAL A 58 9.41 11.24 -13.59
N PRO A 59 9.88 11.94 -14.64
CA PRO A 59 9.42 13.30 -14.90
C PRO A 59 7.90 13.31 -15.07
N TYR A 60 7.21 14.04 -14.21
CA TYR A 60 5.77 14.24 -14.31
C TYR A 60 5.47 15.74 -14.32
N THR A 61 4.34 16.07 -14.93
CA THR A 61 3.82 17.44 -14.96
C THR A 61 2.41 17.42 -14.40
N ASP A 62 1.97 18.58 -13.92
CA ASP A 62 0.56 18.72 -13.59
C ASP A 62 -0.26 18.59 -14.87
N VAL A 63 -1.25 17.71 -14.80
CA VAL A 63 -2.24 17.53 -15.87
C VAL A 63 -3.46 18.35 -15.46
N ASP A 64 -3.94 19.19 -16.36
CA ASP A 64 -5.18 19.92 -16.13
C ASP A 64 -6.32 18.93 -15.85
N ARG A 65 -6.92 19.09 -14.67
CA ARG A 65 -8.08 18.30 -14.26
C ARG A 65 -9.29 19.19 -14.42
N GLU A 66 -10.27 18.73 -15.21
CA GLU A 66 -11.57 19.38 -15.21
C GLU A 66 -12.12 19.36 -13.78
N SER A 67 -12.40 20.55 -13.25
CA SER A 67 -13.06 20.69 -11.96
C SER A 67 -14.51 20.26 -12.14
N ALA A 68 -14.87 19.12 -11.58
CA ALA A 68 -16.26 18.71 -11.49
C ALA A 68 -16.93 19.53 -10.38
N ASP A 69 -17.78 20.47 -10.77
CA ASP A 69 -18.58 21.23 -9.81
C ASP A 69 -19.68 20.29 -9.27
N LEU A 70 -19.48 19.84 -8.03
CA LEU A 70 -20.45 18.94 -7.40
C LEU A 70 -21.70 19.76 -7.05
N PRO A 71 -22.90 19.33 -7.49
CA PRO A 71 -24.12 20.02 -7.11
C PRO A 71 -24.30 19.99 -5.59
N ASN A 72 -24.87 21.06 -5.04
CA ASN A 72 -25.21 21.12 -3.63
C ASN A 72 -26.10 19.94 -3.25
N ARG A 73 -25.84 19.37 -2.06
CA ARG A 73 -26.68 18.30 -1.52
C ARG A 73 -28.09 18.82 -1.30
N VAL A 74 -29.07 18.19 -1.94
CA VAL A 74 -30.48 18.49 -1.70
C VAL A 74 -30.91 17.85 -0.39
N PHE A 75 -31.39 18.67 0.55
CA PHE A 75 -32.00 18.20 1.79
C PHE A 75 -33.48 17.92 1.54
N ASN A 76 -33.93 16.71 1.84
CA ASN A 76 -35.35 16.37 1.84
C ASN A 76 -35.82 16.29 3.31
N PRO A 77 -36.66 17.22 3.80
CA PRO A 77 -37.17 17.21 5.17
C PRO A 77 -38.08 16.01 5.47
N GLU A 78 -38.67 15.38 4.43
CA GLU A 78 -39.52 14.20 4.56
C GLU A 78 -38.72 12.89 4.57
N TYR A 79 -37.42 12.95 4.32
CA TYR A 79 -36.56 11.77 4.33
C TYR A 79 -36.01 11.51 5.72
N GLU A 80 -36.54 10.47 6.38
CA GLU A 80 -35.96 9.91 7.60
C GLU A 80 -35.15 8.66 7.25
N ARG A 81 -33.87 8.64 7.63
CA ARG A 81 -33.01 7.48 7.41
C ARG A 81 -33.48 6.36 8.33
N SER A 82 -34.10 5.33 7.77
CA SER A 82 -34.44 4.13 8.53
C SER A 82 -33.18 3.43 9.05
N VAL A 83 -33.28 2.89 10.27
CA VAL A 83 -32.27 1.97 10.80
C VAL A 83 -32.37 0.69 9.98
N LEU A 84 -31.29 0.33 9.29
CA LEU A 84 -31.27 -0.90 8.50
C LEU A 84 -31.23 -2.12 9.45
N PRO A 85 -31.78 -3.27 9.02
CA PRO A 85 -31.68 -4.51 9.79
C PRO A 85 -30.23 -4.91 10.09
N GLN A 86 -29.99 -5.47 11.27
CA GLN A 86 -28.65 -5.77 11.75
C GLN A 86 -27.94 -6.83 10.89
N GLU A 87 -28.68 -7.74 10.27
CA GLU A 87 -28.19 -8.79 9.37
C GLU A 87 -27.52 -8.26 8.09
N LEU A 88 -27.83 -7.03 7.68
CA LEU A 88 -27.17 -6.38 6.55
C LEU A 88 -25.78 -5.85 6.90
N TYR A 89 -25.48 -5.70 8.19
CA TYR A 89 -24.18 -5.22 8.64
C TYR A 89 -23.22 -6.38 8.82
N VAL A 90 -22.01 -6.23 8.27
CA VAL A 90 -20.92 -7.17 8.51
C VAL A 90 -20.61 -7.21 10.02
N PRO A 91 -20.47 -8.40 10.64
CA PRO A 91 -20.15 -8.52 12.05
C PRO A 91 -18.90 -7.73 12.42
N LYS A 92 -19.03 -6.80 13.36
CA LYS A 92 -17.89 -6.05 13.90
C LYS A 92 -17.10 -6.98 14.81
N ARG A 93 -15.82 -7.22 14.47
CA ARG A 93 -14.94 -8.16 15.18
C ARG A 93 -13.88 -7.46 16.06
N TYR A 94 -13.85 -6.14 16.01
CA TYR A 94 -12.93 -5.27 16.76
C TYR A 94 -13.73 -4.16 17.43
#